data_AF-A0A2D4SF02-F1
#
_entry.id   AF-A0A2D4SF02-F1
#
_cell.length_a   1.000
_cell.length_b   1.000
_cell.length_c   1.000
_cell.angle_alpha   90.00
_cell.angle_beta   90.00
_cell.angle_gamma   90.00
#
_symmetry.space_group_name_H-M   'P 1'
#
loop_
_entity.id
_entity.type
_entity.pdbx_description
1 polymer ?
#
loop_
_entity_poly.entity_id
_entity_poly.type
_entity_poly.pdbx_seq_one_letter_code
_entity_poly.pdbx_strand_id
1 'polypeptide(L)' 'MAQCDCCGNEYHRAFTVTQDGQTHTFDSFECAIHMMAPVCEACGCRIVGHGTEKNNRVFCCDHCADH' A
#
# COMPACT_ATOMS: atom_id res chain seq x y z
N MET A 1 19.24 -11.50 8.96
CA MET A 1 18.48 -11.01 7.77
C MET A 1 17.52 -9.93 8.26
N ALA A 2 16.80 -9.22 7.40
CA ALA A 2 15.78 -8.29 7.91
C ALA A 2 14.42 -9.00 7.99
N GLN A 3 13.62 -8.65 8.99
CA GLN A 3 12.30 -9.20 9.20
C GLN A 3 11.26 -8.36 8.45
N CYS A 4 10.30 -9.00 7.79
CA CYS A 4 9.17 -8.33 7.16
C CYS A 4 8.18 -7.83 8.22
N ASP A 5 7.88 -6.54 8.20
CA ASP A 5 6.96 -5.90 9.15
C ASP A 5 5.50 -6.39 8.96
N CYS A 6 5.16 -6.92 7.78
CA CYS A 6 3.82 -7.42 7.48
C CYS A 6 3.58 -8.87 7.92
N CYS A 7 4.48 -9.79 7.55
CA CYS A 7 4.27 -11.23 7.74
C CYS A 7 5.21 -11.88 8.75
N GLY A 8 6.23 -11.15 9.23
CA GLY A 8 7.20 -11.65 10.20
C GLY A 8 8.30 -12.57 9.64
N ASN A 9 8.32 -12.81 8.33
CA ASN A 9 9.35 -13.63 7.67
C ASN A 9 10.73 -12.95 7.70
N GLU A 10 11.80 -13.72 7.86
CA GLU A 10 13.17 -13.24 7.74
C GLU A 10 13.73 -13.50 6.34
N TYR A 11 14.15 -12.44 5.65
CA TYR A 11 14.62 -12.56 4.27
C TYR A 11 15.86 -11.73 3.97
N HIS A 12 16.84 -12.32 3.27
CA HIS A 12 18.11 -11.65 2.98
C HIS A 12 18.00 -10.55 1.93
N ARG A 13 16.97 -10.61 1.05
CA ARG A 13 16.70 -9.56 0.06
C ARG A 13 15.50 -8.70 0.45
N ALA A 14 15.21 -8.63 1.74
CA ALA A 14 14.26 -7.66 2.23
C ALA A 14 14.70 -6.24 1.83
N PHE A 15 13.73 -5.36 1.66
CA PHE A 15 13.91 -3.98 1.23
C PHE A 15 13.09 -3.05 2.13
N THR A 16 13.42 -1.77 2.11
CA THR A 16 12.67 -0.76 2.86
C THR A 16 11.84 0.12 1.93
N VAL A 17 10.69 0.55 2.42
CA VAL A 17 9.84 1.57 1.79
C VAL A 17 9.60 2.66 2.82
N THR A 18 9.85 3.90 2.42
CA THR A 18 9.56 5.09 3.23
C THR A 18 8.43 5.88 2.60
N GLN A 19 7.36 6.12 3.35
CA GLN A 19 6.19 6.90 2.93
C GLN A 19 5.68 7.71 4.12
N ASP A 20 5.33 8.99 3.91
CA ASP A 20 4.78 9.87 4.96
C ASP A 20 5.63 9.91 6.25
N GLY A 21 6.97 9.84 6.09
CA GLY A 21 7.92 9.86 7.20
C GLY A 21 8.06 8.55 7.97
N GLN A 22 7.33 7.49 7.59
CA GLN A 22 7.44 6.16 8.18
C GLN A 22 8.22 5.24 7.25
N THR A 23 9.15 4.48 7.82
CA THR A 23 9.94 3.48 7.09
C THR A 23 9.57 2.09 7.57
N HIS A 24 9.25 1.21 6.63
CA HIS A 24 8.95 -0.20 6.89
C HIS A 24 9.87 -1.11 6.09
N THR A 25 10.07 -2.33 6.59
CA THR A 25 10.84 -3.38 5.94
C THR A 25 9.91 -4.48 5.42
N PHE A 26 10.11 -4.92 4.18
CA PHE A 26 9.31 -5.96 3.54
C PHE A 26 10.19 -7.00 2.84
N ASP A 27 9.70 -8.23 2.80
CA ASP A 27 10.31 -9.32 2.03
C ASP A 27 9.79 -9.42 0.59
N SER A 28 8.67 -8.73 0.30
CA SER A 28 7.94 -8.82 -0.97
C SER A 28 7.11 -7.55 -1.22
N PHE A 29 6.86 -7.24 -2.49
CA PHE A 29 5.93 -6.16 -2.86
C PHE A 29 4.49 -6.45 -2.44
N GLU A 30 4.09 -7.71 -2.37
CA GLU A 30 2.77 -8.09 -1.85
C GLU A 30 2.59 -7.62 -0.41
N CYS A 31 3.55 -7.89 0.47
CA CYS A 31 3.52 -7.42 1.86
C CYS A 31 3.54 -5.89 1.94
N ALA A 32 4.35 -5.22 1.12
CA ALA A 32 4.40 -3.76 1.06
C ALA A 32 3.05 -3.16 0.62
N ILE A 33 2.44 -3.68 -0.46
CA ILE A 33 1.14 -3.25 -0.97
C ILE A 33 0.04 -3.54 0.05
N HIS A 34 0.05 -4.71 0.66
CA HIS A 34 -0.95 -5.11 1.65
C HIS A 34 -0.92 -4.20 2.88
N MET A 35 0.24 -3.74 3.31
CA MET A 35 0.35 -2.84 4.45
C MET A 35 0.10 -1.38 4.05
N MET A 36 0.78 -0.89 3.01
CA MET A 36 0.93 0.55 2.77
C MET A 36 0.03 1.12 1.69
N ALA A 37 -0.50 0.32 0.76
CA ALA A 37 -1.31 0.87 -0.33
C ALA A 37 -2.66 1.41 0.20
N PRO A 38 -3.10 2.61 -0.22
CA PRO A 38 -4.38 3.14 0.17
C PRO A 38 -5.52 2.22 -0.29
N VAL A 39 -6.62 2.24 0.43
CA VAL A 39 -7.81 1.46 0.12
C VAL A 39 -8.81 2.37 -0.57
N CYS A 40 -9.37 1.91 -1.71
CA CYS A 40 -10.44 2.62 -2.36
C CYS A 40 -11.67 2.69 -1.46
N GLU A 41 -12.10 3.92 -1.20
CA GLU A 41 -13.25 4.25 -0.35
C GLU A 41 -14.60 3.72 -0.85
N ALA A 42 -14.70 3.32 -2.12
CA ALA A 42 -15.92 2.78 -2.71
C ALA A 42 -15.92 1.25 -2.82
N CYS A 43 -14.85 0.65 -3.38
CA CYS A 43 -14.81 -0.78 -3.67
C CYS A 43 -13.90 -1.61 -2.76
N GLY A 44 -13.13 -0.97 -1.87
CA GLY A 44 -12.26 -1.65 -0.90
C GLY A 44 -10.99 -2.28 -1.49
N CYS A 45 -10.73 -2.13 -2.80
CA CYS A 45 -9.48 -2.63 -3.37
C CYS A 45 -8.28 -1.77 -2.95
N ARG A 46 -7.09 -2.37 -2.94
CA ARG A 46 -5.84 -1.64 -2.73
C ARG A 46 -5.44 -0.90 -4.01
N ILE A 47 -5.12 0.38 -3.86
CA ILE A 47 -4.73 1.26 -4.97
C ILE A 47 -3.21 1.17 -5.14
N VAL A 48 -2.78 0.45 -6.19
CA VAL A 48 -1.36 0.23 -6.50
C VAL A 48 -0.86 1.16 -7.62
N GLY A 49 -1.77 1.64 -8.47
CA GLY A 49 -1.50 2.60 -9.54
C GLY A 49 -1.84 4.04 -9.14
N HIS A 50 -1.99 4.91 -10.14
CA HIS A 50 -2.49 6.27 -9.91
C HIS A 50 -3.96 6.22 -9.50
N GLY A 51 -4.24 6.54 -8.23
CA GLY A 51 -5.60 6.72 -7.74
C GLY A 51 -6.18 8.07 -8.14
N THR A 52 -7.50 8.21 -8.01
CA THR A 52 -8.22 9.49 -8.15
C THR A 52 -8.54 10.02 -6.76
N GLU A 53 -8.25 11.30 -6.52
CA GLU A 53 -8.59 12.00 -5.28
C GLU A 53 -9.78 12.93 -5.49
N LYS A 54 -10.77 12.87 -4.59
CA LYS A 54 -11.95 13.75 -4.62
C LYS A 54 -12.50 13.94 -3.22
N ASN A 55 -12.81 15.18 -2.84
CA ASN A 55 -13.36 15.51 -1.52
C ASN A 55 -12.55 14.90 -0.35
N ASN A 56 -11.22 14.94 -0.45
CA ASN A 56 -10.32 14.40 0.58
C ASN A 56 -10.43 12.87 0.80
N ARG A 57 -10.95 12.14 -0.20
CA ARG A 57 -11.04 10.67 -0.27
C ARG A 57 -10.28 10.16 -1.49
N VAL A 58 -9.82 8.91 -1.42
CA VAL A 58 -9.01 8.27 -2.47
C VAL A 58 -9.73 7.07 -3.08
N PHE A 59 -9.67 6.96 -4.41
CA PHE A 59 -10.40 5.98 -5.19
C PHE A 59 -9.49 5.31 -6.23
N CYS A 60 -9.81 4.07 -6.61
CA CYS A 60 -9.01 3.34 -7.60
C CYS A 60 -9.21 3.82 -9.04
N CYS A 61 -10.31 4.52 -9.32
CA CYS A 61 -10.64 5.07 -10.63
C CYS A 61 -11.78 6.11 -10.52
N ASP A 62 -12.01 6.84 -11.61
CA ASP A 62 -13.06 7.87 -11.70
C ASP A 62 -14.46 7.31 -11.43
N HIS A 63 -14.75 6.10 -11.91
CA HIS A 63 -16.04 5.44 -11.65
C HIS A 63 -16.32 5.25 -10.14
N CYS A 64 -15.29 4.94 -9.35
CA CYS A 64 -15.42 4.83 -7.90
C CYS A 64 -15.48 6.19 -7.21
N ALA A 65 -14.95 7.26 -7.82
CA ALA A 65 -14.97 8.61 -7.28
C ALA A 65 -16.29 9.37 -7.56
N ASP A 66 -17.05 8.93 -8.57
CA ASP A 66 -18.35 9.50 -8.94
C ASP A 66 -19.56 8.69 -8.43
N HIS A 67 -19.34 7.47 -7.92
CA HIS A 67 -20.33 6.71 -7.17
C HIS A 67 -20.46 7.21 -5.73
#